data_AF-A0A090WRX4-F1
#
_entry.id   AF-A0A090WRX4-F1
#
_cell.length_a   1.000
_cell.length_b   1.000
_cell.length_c   1.000
_cell.angle_alpha   90.00
_cell.angle_beta   90.00
_cell.angle_gamma   90.00
#
_symmetry.space_group_name_H-M   'P 1'
#
loop_
_entity.id
_entity.type
_entity.pdbx_description
1 polymer ?
#
loop_
_entity_poly.entity_id
_entity_poly.type
_entity_poly.pdbx_seq_one_letter_code
_entity_poly.pdbx_strand_id
1 'polypeptide(L)'
;MYSKHEILTMYFNTVPFPDNTYGIESAARKFFNKPAFELSIDEAATLVGSLKANNYYNPRLHPERSVDRRNVVLNQMVKYGNMPQDTAAFYADKPLGGLDYKSFNHDVGIAPYFRAQVKKELAVILDSIKKPNGESYDLYRDGLIVHTTLDMGMQKMAEEA
;
A
#
# COMPACT_ATOMS: atom_id res chain seq x y z
N MET A 1 -22.62 16.10 -1.49
CA MET A 1 -22.69 15.01 -0.49
C MET A 1 -22.08 13.79 -1.16
N TYR A 2 -21.06 13.16 -0.56
CA TYR A 2 -20.36 12.02 -1.17
C TYR A 2 -21.11 10.71 -0.94
N SER A 3 -21.11 9.85 -1.94
CA SER A 3 -21.61 8.48 -1.86
C SER A 3 -20.72 7.61 -0.98
N LYS A 4 -21.25 6.48 -0.50
CA LYS A 4 -20.47 5.46 0.22
C LYS A 4 -19.25 5.00 -0.58
N HIS A 5 -19.39 4.88 -1.90
CA HIS A 5 -18.31 4.44 -2.77
C HIS A 5 -17.18 5.49 -2.81
N GLU A 6 -17.49 6.77 -2.99
CA GLU A 6 -16.49 7.84 -3.00
C GLU A 6 -15.76 7.96 -1.65
N ILE A 7 -16.49 7.86 -0.54
CA ILE A 7 -15.90 7.89 0.81
C ILE A 7 -14.91 6.73 0.99
N LEU A 8 -15.29 5.52 0.59
CA LEU A 8 -14.41 4.36 0.68
C LEU A 8 -13.20 4.48 -0.25
N THR A 9 -13.37 5.01 -1.45
CA THR A 9 -12.25 5.26 -2.38
C THR A 9 -11.24 6.23 -1.78
N MET A 10 -11.69 7.36 -1.24
CA MET A 10 -10.80 8.34 -0.58
C MET A 10 -10.09 7.72 0.64
N TYR A 11 -10.83 6.95 1.45
CA TYR A 11 -10.27 6.27 2.62
C TYR A 11 -9.20 5.24 2.23
N PHE A 12 -9.52 4.34 1.29
CA PHE A 12 -8.61 3.28 0.89
C PHE A 12 -7.38 3.78 0.13
N ASN A 13 -7.41 4.98 -0.45
CA ASN A 13 -6.23 5.58 -1.06
C ASN A 13 -5.24 6.16 -0.04
N THR A 14 -5.66 6.40 1.22
CA THR A 14 -4.87 7.16 2.19
C THR A 14 -4.59 6.42 3.49
N VAL A 15 -5.39 5.41 3.83
CA VAL A 15 -5.23 4.67 5.09
C VAL A 15 -3.87 3.94 5.15
N PRO A 16 -3.21 3.92 6.32
CA PRO A 16 -2.00 3.14 6.48
C PRO A 16 -2.33 1.65 6.57
N PHE A 17 -1.53 0.84 5.89
CA PHE A 17 -1.42 -0.61 5.97
C PHE A 17 -0.09 -0.99 6.67
N PRO A 18 0.15 -2.28 6.96
CA PRO A 18 1.40 -2.73 7.57
C PRO A 18 2.65 -2.30 6.78
N ASP A 19 3.79 -2.24 7.47
CA ASP A 19 5.07 -1.79 6.93
C ASP A 19 5.03 -0.38 6.30
N ASN A 20 4.36 0.57 6.96
CA ASN A 20 4.26 1.99 6.57
C ASN A 20 3.82 2.19 5.11
N THR A 21 2.85 1.40 4.67
CA THR A 21 2.37 1.43 3.27
C THR A 21 1.04 2.15 3.23
N TYR A 22 0.94 3.22 2.47
CA TYR A 22 -0.27 4.05 2.42
C TYR A 22 -1.05 3.73 1.16
N GLY A 23 -2.34 3.42 1.32
CA GLY A 23 -3.22 3.10 0.21
C GLY A 23 -3.28 1.61 -0.15
N ILE A 24 -4.47 1.16 -0.54
CA ILE A 24 -4.76 -0.25 -0.83
C ILE A 24 -3.99 -0.77 -2.05
N GLU A 25 -3.80 0.07 -3.09
CA GLU A 25 -3.02 -0.28 -4.28
C GLU A 25 -1.56 -0.54 -3.93
N SER A 26 -0.95 0.35 -3.13
CA SER A 26 0.43 0.16 -2.66
C SER A 26 0.55 -1.06 -1.76
N ALA A 27 -0.44 -1.32 -0.89
CA ALA A 27 -0.46 -2.52 -0.05
C ALA A 27 -0.61 -3.81 -0.86
N ALA A 28 -1.47 -3.83 -1.88
CA ALA A 28 -1.66 -4.96 -2.79
C ALA A 28 -0.35 -5.31 -3.50
N ARG A 29 0.33 -4.31 -4.07
CA ARG A 29 1.64 -4.50 -4.71
C ARG A 29 2.69 -4.97 -3.71
N LYS A 30 2.68 -4.41 -2.50
CA LYS A 30 3.68 -4.73 -1.48
C LYS A 30 3.55 -6.13 -0.93
N PHE A 31 2.34 -6.58 -0.61
CA PHE A 31 2.15 -7.87 0.07
C PHE A 31 1.87 -9.03 -0.89
N PHE A 32 1.33 -8.75 -2.07
CA PHE A 32 0.89 -9.78 -3.02
C PHE A 32 1.44 -9.60 -4.44
N ASN A 33 2.21 -8.53 -4.70
CA ASN A 33 2.74 -8.20 -6.02
C ASN A 33 1.65 -8.17 -7.13
N LYS A 34 0.47 -7.67 -6.78
CA LYS A 34 -0.69 -7.57 -7.65
C LYS A 34 -1.29 -6.17 -7.59
N PRO A 35 -1.93 -5.69 -8.67
CA PRO A 35 -2.82 -4.55 -8.56
C PRO A 35 -4.02 -4.90 -7.66
N ALA A 36 -4.59 -3.91 -6.97
CA ALA A 36 -5.65 -4.15 -5.97
C ALA A 36 -6.89 -4.83 -6.55
N PHE A 37 -7.21 -4.60 -7.83
CA PHE A 37 -8.37 -5.21 -8.49
C PHE A 37 -8.18 -6.69 -8.84
N GLU A 38 -6.95 -7.22 -8.79
CA GLU A 38 -6.63 -8.64 -9.02
C GLU A 38 -6.48 -9.44 -7.73
N LEU A 39 -6.66 -8.80 -6.56
CA LEU A 39 -6.59 -9.49 -5.28
C LEU A 39 -7.70 -10.54 -5.19
N SER A 40 -7.34 -11.74 -4.74
CA SER A 40 -8.33 -12.72 -4.33
C SER A 40 -9.06 -12.26 -3.07
N ILE A 41 -10.19 -12.88 -2.77
CA ILE A 41 -11.01 -12.56 -1.59
C ILE A 41 -10.21 -12.72 -0.29
N ASP A 42 -9.40 -13.76 -0.17
CA ASP A 42 -8.55 -14.00 1.00
C ASP A 42 -7.42 -12.97 1.13
N GLU A 43 -6.82 -12.52 0.03
CA GLU A 43 -5.79 -11.47 0.01
C GLU A 43 -6.40 -10.12 0.40
N ALA A 44 -7.55 -9.76 -0.18
CA ALA A 44 -8.28 -8.55 0.17
C ALA A 44 -8.74 -8.55 1.64
N ALA A 45 -9.28 -9.67 2.12
CA ALA A 45 -9.68 -9.84 3.52
C ALA A 45 -8.48 -9.72 4.48
N THR A 46 -7.30 -10.17 4.06
CA THR A 46 -6.05 -10.02 4.82
C THR A 46 -5.67 -8.54 4.96
N LEU A 47 -5.66 -7.78 3.87
CA LEU A 47 -5.36 -6.34 3.91
C LEU A 47 -6.39 -5.58 4.74
N VAL A 48 -7.68 -5.80 4.51
CA VAL A 48 -8.77 -5.15 5.27
C VAL A 48 -8.68 -5.52 6.76
N GLY A 49 -8.37 -6.78 7.08
CA GLY A 49 -8.22 -7.25 8.45
C GLY A 49 -7.11 -6.51 9.20
N SER A 50 -6.01 -6.22 8.50
CA SER A 50 -4.83 -5.57 9.06
C SER A 50 -5.07 -4.14 9.54
N LEU A 51 -6.04 -3.43 8.94
CA LEU A 51 -6.39 -2.04 9.27
C LEU A 51 -6.82 -1.83 10.72
N LYS A 52 -7.27 -2.88 11.43
CA LYS A 52 -7.60 -2.78 12.86
C LYS A 52 -6.35 -2.48 13.70
N ALA A 53 -5.21 -3.04 13.31
CA ALA A 53 -3.93 -2.84 13.99
C ALA A 53 -2.78 -3.30 13.08
N ASN A 54 -2.23 -2.36 12.31
CA ASN A 54 -1.29 -2.63 11.22
C ASN A 54 -0.09 -3.48 11.62
N ASN A 55 0.51 -3.23 12.78
CA ASN A 55 1.62 -4.06 13.24
C ASN A 55 1.14 -5.41 13.78
N TYR A 56 0.12 -5.41 14.65
CA TYR A 56 -0.36 -6.60 15.35
C TYR A 56 -0.91 -7.70 14.43
N TYR A 57 -1.54 -7.28 13.33
CA TYR A 57 -2.08 -8.16 12.28
C TYR A 57 -1.25 -8.11 10.99
N ASN A 58 0.04 -7.76 11.10
CA ASN A 58 0.93 -7.75 9.93
C ASN A 58 1.07 -9.17 9.37
N PRO A 59 0.69 -9.45 8.12
CA PRO A 59 0.70 -10.79 7.56
C PRO A 59 2.11 -11.38 7.41
N ARG A 60 3.13 -10.52 7.30
CA ARG A 60 4.54 -10.93 7.19
C ARG A 60 5.18 -11.21 8.56
N LEU A 61 4.83 -10.43 9.58
CA LEU A 61 5.44 -10.53 10.91
C LEU A 61 4.66 -11.45 11.87
N HIS A 62 3.34 -11.50 11.74
CA HIS A 62 2.43 -12.21 12.62
C HIS A 62 1.38 -13.00 11.81
N PRO A 63 1.81 -14.01 11.04
CA PRO A 63 0.95 -14.71 10.08
C PRO A 63 -0.28 -15.37 10.73
N GLU A 64 -0.11 -16.02 11.89
CA GLU A 64 -1.22 -16.66 12.61
C GLU A 64 -2.32 -15.64 12.99
N ARG A 65 -1.93 -14.53 13.63
CA ARG A 65 -2.87 -13.44 13.98
C ARG A 65 -3.53 -12.84 12.74
N SER A 66 -2.79 -12.76 11.65
CA SER A 66 -3.30 -12.26 10.37
C SER A 66 -4.34 -13.22 9.78
N VAL A 67 -4.12 -14.55 9.82
CA VAL A 67 -5.09 -15.56 9.39
C VAL A 67 -6.38 -15.44 10.21
N ASP A 68 -6.27 -15.40 11.54
CA ASP A 68 -7.44 -15.26 12.42
C ASP A 68 -8.23 -14.00 12.08
N ARG A 69 -7.51 -12.89 11.87
CA ARG A 69 -8.14 -11.62 11.55
C ARG A 69 -8.77 -11.59 10.16
N ARG A 70 -8.14 -12.19 9.16
CA ARG A 70 -8.70 -12.41 7.81
C ARG A 70 -10.02 -13.19 7.92
N ASN A 71 -10.04 -14.27 8.70
CA ASN A 71 -11.22 -15.10 8.85
C ASN A 71 -12.38 -14.35 9.55
N VAL A 72 -12.08 -13.42 10.47
CA VAL A 72 -13.10 -12.49 10.99
C VAL A 72 -13.70 -11.62 9.88
N VAL A 73 -12.90 -11.11 8.94
CA VAL A 73 -13.42 -10.33 7.80
C VAL A 73 -14.31 -11.19 6.90
N LEU A 74 -13.89 -12.42 6.57
CA LEU A 74 -14.68 -13.36 5.78
C LEU A 74 -16.04 -13.66 6.45
N ASN A 75 -16.04 -13.95 7.75
CA ASN A 75 -17.27 -14.18 8.51
C ASN A 75 -18.20 -12.96 8.53
N GLN A 76 -17.64 -11.75 8.57
CA GLN A 76 -18.44 -10.53 8.46
C GLN A 76 -19.06 -10.38 7.06
N MET A 77 -18.35 -10.76 6.00
CA MET A 77 -18.92 -10.77 4.64
C MET A 77 -20.12 -11.72 4.56
N VAL A 78 -20.05 -12.90 5.18
CA VAL A 78 -21.19 -13.82 5.27
C VAL A 78 -22.33 -13.22 6.07
N LYS A 79 -22.05 -12.71 7.27
CA LYS A 79 -23.06 -12.13 8.17
C LYS A 79 -23.90 -11.04 7.49
N TYR A 80 -23.27 -10.22 6.65
CA TYR A 80 -23.94 -9.13 5.94
C TYR A 80 -24.44 -9.52 4.54
N GLY A 81 -24.46 -10.81 4.19
CA GLY A 81 -25.00 -11.31 2.94
C GLY A 81 -24.17 -10.99 1.69
N ASN A 82 -22.90 -10.65 1.85
CA ASN A 82 -21.99 -10.35 0.72
C ASN A 82 -21.28 -11.61 0.20
N MET A 83 -21.43 -12.76 0.88
CA MET A 83 -20.77 -14.02 0.51
C MET A 83 -21.51 -15.23 1.12
N PRO A 84 -21.61 -16.37 0.40
CA PRO A 84 -22.07 -17.63 0.99
C PRO A 84 -21.08 -18.21 2.02
N GLN A 85 -21.59 -18.97 3.00
CA GLN A 85 -20.76 -19.61 4.03
C GLN A 85 -19.72 -20.57 3.43
N ASP A 86 -20.09 -21.36 2.42
CA ASP A 86 -19.19 -22.33 1.80
C ASP A 86 -18.02 -21.65 1.09
N THR A 87 -18.28 -20.49 0.46
CA THR A 87 -17.24 -19.66 -0.15
C THR A 87 -16.29 -19.12 0.92
N ALA A 88 -16.82 -18.64 2.06
CA ALA A 88 -16.00 -18.17 3.15
C ALA A 88 -15.13 -19.28 3.75
N ALA A 89 -15.68 -20.49 3.93
CA ALA A 89 -14.93 -21.66 4.39
C ALA A 89 -13.78 -22.01 3.43
N PHE A 90 -14.05 -22.04 2.12
CA PHE A 90 -13.03 -22.27 1.09
C PHE A 90 -11.86 -21.29 1.18
N TYR A 91 -12.14 -19.98 1.36
CA TYR A 91 -11.09 -18.97 1.51
C TYR A 91 -10.41 -18.99 2.88
N ALA A 92 -11.13 -19.37 3.95
CA ALA A 92 -10.59 -19.48 5.29
C ALA A 92 -9.58 -20.64 5.43
N ASP A 93 -9.76 -21.72 4.66
CA ASP A 93 -8.84 -22.86 4.63
C ASP A 93 -7.58 -22.60 3.81
N LYS A 94 -7.54 -21.53 2.99
CA LYS A 94 -6.33 -21.18 2.26
C LYS A 94 -5.24 -20.74 3.24
N PRO A 95 -4.00 -21.23 3.06
CA PRO A 95 -2.87 -20.72 3.83
C PRO A 95 -2.65 -19.25 3.52
N LEU A 96 -1.96 -18.54 4.41
CA LEU A 96 -1.49 -17.17 4.14
C LEU A 96 -0.39 -17.13 3.04
N GLY A 97 -0.03 -18.30 2.47
CA GLY A 97 1.11 -18.58 1.58
C GLY A 97 1.06 -17.97 0.18
N GLY A 98 0.28 -16.90 -0.02
CA GLY A 98 0.28 -16.07 -1.24
C GLY A 98 1.09 -14.79 -1.12
N LEU A 99 1.81 -14.58 -0.01
CA LEU A 99 2.63 -13.37 0.17
C LEU A 99 3.81 -13.35 -0.79
N ASP A 100 3.68 -12.64 -1.91
CA ASP A 100 4.80 -12.18 -2.74
C ASP A 100 5.24 -10.78 -2.26
N TYR A 101 5.88 -10.76 -1.08
CA TYR A 101 6.23 -9.50 -0.44
C TYR A 101 7.35 -8.77 -1.21
N LYS A 102 7.05 -7.58 -1.72
CA LYS A 102 8.01 -6.67 -2.35
C LYS A 102 8.39 -5.54 -1.40
N SER A 103 9.67 -5.46 -1.05
CA SER A 103 10.18 -4.31 -0.33
C SER A 103 10.31 -3.11 -1.28
N PHE A 104 9.25 -2.31 -1.42
CA PHE A 104 9.34 -0.95 -1.97
C PHE A 104 9.91 -0.01 -0.92
N ASN A 105 11.13 -0.28 -0.46
CA ASN A 105 11.85 0.66 0.38
C ASN A 105 12.20 1.85 -0.50
N HIS A 106 11.64 3.02 -0.20
CA HIS A 106 11.98 4.24 -0.93
C HIS A 106 13.46 4.64 -0.70
N ASP A 107 14.07 4.03 0.32
CA ASP A 107 15.47 4.15 0.71
C ASP A 107 16.35 3.00 0.19
N VAL A 108 15.75 1.95 -0.41
CA VAL A 108 16.50 0.82 -1.01
C VAL A 108 16.24 0.80 -2.50
N GLY A 109 17.29 1.12 -3.23
CA GLY A 109 17.32 1.32 -4.67
C GLY A 109 18.54 2.14 -5.03
N ILE A 110 18.79 2.30 -6.33
CA ILE A 110 19.94 3.06 -6.84
C ILE A 110 19.84 4.53 -6.39
N ALA A 111 20.96 5.12 -5.96
CA ALA A 111 21.09 6.53 -5.61
C ALA A 111 20.29 7.02 -4.38
N PRO A 112 20.43 6.41 -3.17
CA PRO A 112 19.69 6.85 -1.98
C PRO A 112 19.97 8.30 -1.61
N TYR A 113 21.24 8.75 -1.73
CA TYR A 113 21.62 10.15 -1.49
C TYR A 113 21.01 11.12 -2.50
N PHE A 114 21.04 10.75 -3.79
CA PHE A 114 20.42 11.55 -4.85
C PHE A 114 18.92 11.70 -4.61
N ARG A 115 18.22 10.60 -4.29
CA ARG A 115 16.78 10.65 -4.00
C ARG A 115 16.46 11.50 -2.77
N ALA A 116 17.29 11.46 -1.73
CA ALA A 116 17.13 12.33 -0.57
C ALA A 116 17.30 13.81 -0.94
N GLN A 117 18.27 14.12 -1.80
CA GLN A 117 18.49 15.47 -2.32
C GLN A 117 17.31 15.94 -3.19
N VAL A 118 16.83 15.10 -4.11
CA VAL A 118 15.65 15.38 -4.93
C VAL A 118 14.42 15.65 -4.04
N LYS A 119 14.20 14.89 -2.96
CA LYS A 119 13.10 15.14 -2.02
C LYS A 119 13.20 16.55 -1.39
N LYS A 120 14.40 16.99 -1.01
CA LYS A 120 14.61 18.33 -0.44
C LYS A 120 14.33 19.43 -1.46
N GLU A 121 14.87 19.30 -2.67
CA GLU A 121 14.66 20.28 -3.75
C GLU A 121 13.20 20.34 -4.17
N LEU A 122 12.55 19.18 -4.30
CA LEU A 122 11.15 19.09 -4.66
C LEU A 122 10.25 19.73 -3.60
N ALA A 123 10.54 19.58 -2.31
CA ALA A 123 9.77 20.27 -1.27
C ALA A 123 9.78 21.79 -1.46
N VAL A 124 10.94 22.38 -1.78
CA VAL A 124 11.07 23.82 -2.07
C VAL A 124 10.30 24.22 -3.32
N ILE A 125 10.37 23.40 -4.38
CA ILE A 125 9.61 23.65 -5.62
C ILE A 125 8.11 23.61 -5.36
N LEU A 126 7.63 22.62 -4.61
CA LEU A 126 6.20 22.45 -4.31
C LEU A 126 5.64 23.56 -3.41
N ASP A 127 6.47 24.21 -2.59
CA ASP A 127 6.05 25.41 -1.84
C ASP A 127 5.76 26.59 -2.77
N SER A 128 6.43 26.66 -3.93
CA SER A 128 6.26 27.73 -4.92
C SER A 128 5.06 27.51 -5.87
N ILE A 129 4.50 26.31 -5.89
CA ILE A 129 3.42 25.93 -6.82
C ILE A 129 2.17 25.57 -6.01
N LYS A 130 1.03 26.11 -6.40
CA LYS A 130 -0.27 25.74 -5.82
C LYS A 130 -1.04 24.85 -6.78
N LYS A 131 -1.82 23.94 -6.21
CA LYS A 131 -2.83 23.18 -6.95
C LYS A 131 -3.85 24.14 -7.58
N PRO A 132 -4.60 23.71 -8.62
CA PRO A 132 -5.68 24.53 -9.20
C PRO A 132 -6.74 24.99 -8.20
N ASN A 133 -6.91 24.27 -7.08
CA ASN A 133 -7.82 24.61 -5.99
C ASN A 133 -7.20 25.55 -4.93
N GLY A 134 -5.95 25.98 -5.10
CA GLY A 134 -5.23 26.89 -4.19
C GLY A 134 -4.49 26.22 -3.04
N GLU A 135 -4.62 24.91 -2.86
CA GLU A 135 -3.91 24.16 -1.80
C GLU A 135 -2.44 23.91 -2.16
N SER A 136 -1.59 23.72 -1.14
CA SER A 136 -0.21 23.26 -1.34
C SER A 136 -0.17 21.81 -1.81
N TYR A 137 0.85 21.47 -2.58
CA TYR A 137 1.16 20.07 -2.89
C TYR A 137 1.77 19.36 -1.67
N ASP A 138 1.33 18.15 -1.39
CA ASP A 138 1.89 17.22 -0.42
C ASP A 138 2.74 16.18 -1.16
N LEU A 139 4.06 16.22 -0.89
CA LEU A 139 5.05 15.36 -1.52
C LEU A 139 4.72 13.86 -1.42
N TYR A 140 4.05 13.44 -0.34
CA TYR A 140 3.80 12.03 -0.05
C TYR A 140 2.38 11.58 -0.42
N ARG A 141 1.42 12.50 -0.49
CA ARG A 141 0.00 12.16 -0.65
C ARG A 141 -0.57 12.46 -2.03
N ASP A 142 0.06 13.34 -2.80
CA ASP A 142 -0.49 13.78 -4.08
C ASP A 142 -0.12 12.90 -5.28
N GLY A 143 0.59 11.79 -5.05
CA GLY A 143 0.92 10.83 -6.11
C GLY A 143 1.81 11.43 -7.23
N LEU A 144 2.65 12.40 -6.89
CA LEU A 144 3.50 13.11 -7.84
C LEU A 144 4.47 12.14 -8.55
N ILE A 145 4.50 12.22 -9.88
CA ILE A 145 5.49 11.49 -10.70
C ILE A 145 6.64 12.45 -10.99
N VAL A 146 7.84 12.12 -10.50
CA VAL A 146 9.03 12.97 -10.59
C VAL A 146 10.00 12.35 -11.59
N HIS A 147 10.13 12.97 -12.77
CA HIS A 147 11.16 12.63 -13.74
C HIS A 147 12.43 13.42 -13.44
N THR A 148 13.57 12.73 -13.32
CA THR A 148 14.86 13.33 -12.99
C THR A 148 15.86 13.13 -14.13
N THR A 149 16.94 13.90 -14.13
CA THR A 149 18.04 13.77 -15.10
C THR A 149 19.05 12.69 -14.72
N LEU A 150 18.72 11.79 -13.79
CA LEU A 150 19.63 10.77 -13.30
C LEU A 150 20.04 9.82 -14.42
N ASP A 151 21.33 9.79 -14.72
CA ASP A 151 21.93 8.76 -15.57
C ASP A 151 22.33 7.54 -14.73
N MET A 152 21.72 6.39 -15.05
CA MET A 152 21.87 5.15 -14.28
C MET A 152 23.27 4.54 -14.40
N GLY A 153 23.97 4.76 -15.51
CA GLY A 153 25.31 4.21 -15.74
C GLY A 153 26.38 4.99 -14.97
N MET A 154 26.30 6.32 -15.01
CA MET A 154 27.23 7.19 -14.28
C MET A 154 27.10 7.06 -12.76
N GLN A 155 25.87 6.95 -12.25
CA GLN A 155 25.63 6.86 -10.81
C GLN A 155 26.26 5.60 -10.19
N LYS A 156 26.21 4.47 -10.91
CA LYS A 156 26.81 3.22 -10.43
C LYS A 156 28.34 3.33 -10.33
N MET A 157 28.98 3.98 -11.30
CA MET A 157 30.42 4.24 -11.27
C MET A 157 30.83 5.18 -10.12
N ALA A 158 29.98 6.15 -9.76
CA ALA A 158 30.23 7.07 -8.65
C ALA A 158 30.04 6.43 -7.27
N GLU A 159 29.22 5.38 -7.14
CA GLU A 159 29.03 4.64 -5.88
C GLU A 159 30.12 3.58 -5.63
N GLU A 160 30.82 3.14 -6.68
CA GLU A 160 31.91 2.15 -6.62
C GLU A 160 33.31 2.77 -6.43
N ALA A 161 33.45 4.11 -6.52
CA ALA A 161 34.70 4.87 -6.38
C ALA A 161 34.91 5.41 -4.96
#